data_AF-D8R638-F1
#
_entry.id   AF-D8R638-F1
#
_cell.length_a   1.000
_cell.length_b   1.000
_cell.length_c   1.000
_cell.angle_alpha   90.00
_cell.angle_beta   90.00
_cell.angle_gamma   90.00
#
_symmetry.space_group_name_H-M   'P 1'
#
loop_
_entity.id
_entity.type
_entity.pdbx_description
1 polymer ?
#
loop_
_entity_poly.entity_id
_entity_poly.type
_entity_poly.pdbx_seq_one_letter_code
_entity_poly.pdbx_strand_id
1 'polypeptide(L)'
;MVLRGDGRAADMSAVDVSLKAVEQDFRKMDSYVKSEMEALSKAKALSELTIQQTRKIQAIVDHFPSTLPAAAPSDALKNRLFPVPEKAAAHTSNILPVQTQNPKVEKEKKGKGLPPRKYVSDEEFASLSSYMRGRITLDKVNSAIDEMAGFAENNLRLIQAPRKKLGDDILEKVLELRDIAGAETIKGKHFFLESDMRGPLLKMDTTGKAILTIIRHLGRVLEARIGKQRVFALLS
;
A
#
# COMPACT_ATOMS: atom_id res chain seq x y z
N MET A 1 6.04 51.10 -50.00
CA MET A 1 5.56 49.71 -50.14
C MET A 1 6.57 48.80 -49.46
N VAL A 2 6.49 48.67 -48.14
CA VAL A 2 7.34 47.80 -47.32
C VAL A 2 6.43 47.22 -46.23
N LEU A 3 6.76 46.03 -45.72
CA LEU A 3 6.08 45.23 -44.68
C LEU A 3 5.25 44.05 -45.22
N ARG A 4 5.93 42.98 -45.67
CA ARG A 4 5.34 41.63 -45.79
C ARG A 4 6.39 40.49 -45.71
N GLY A 5 7.51 40.73 -45.02
CA GLY A 5 8.62 39.76 -44.90
C GLY A 5 8.74 39.08 -43.53
N ASP A 6 8.51 39.82 -42.43
CA ASP A 6 8.90 39.36 -41.08
C ASP A 6 7.96 38.30 -40.48
N GLY A 7 6.67 38.30 -40.85
CA GLY A 7 5.69 37.34 -40.32
C GLY A 7 5.98 35.90 -40.70
N ARG A 8 6.47 35.65 -41.93
CA ARG A 8 6.69 34.27 -42.44
C ARG A 8 7.88 33.59 -41.78
N ALA A 9 8.92 34.35 -41.42
CA ALA A 9 10.08 33.83 -40.72
C ALA A 9 9.72 33.45 -39.26
N ALA A 10 8.91 34.27 -38.60
CA ALA A 10 8.38 33.97 -37.28
C ALA A 10 7.50 32.71 -37.29
N ASP A 11 6.61 32.57 -38.26
CA ASP A 11 5.74 31.39 -38.40
C ASP A 11 6.55 30.10 -38.62
N MET A 12 7.58 30.13 -39.48
CA MET A 12 8.47 28.98 -39.69
C MET A 12 9.26 28.60 -38.43
N SER A 13 9.72 29.58 -37.66
CA SER A 13 10.40 29.32 -36.39
C SER A 13 9.47 28.69 -35.34
N ALA A 14 8.19 29.09 -35.31
CA ALA A 14 7.20 28.50 -34.42
C ALA A 14 6.89 27.03 -34.77
N VAL A 15 6.87 26.70 -36.07
CA VAL A 15 6.71 25.32 -36.54
C VAL A 15 7.93 24.47 -36.16
N ASP A 16 9.17 24.98 -36.30
CA ASP A 16 10.39 24.26 -35.90
C ASP A 16 10.43 23.98 -34.38
N VAL A 17 10.03 24.96 -33.56
CA VAL A 17 9.91 24.76 -32.11
C VAL A 17 8.87 23.70 -31.77
N SER A 18 7.72 23.74 -32.45
CA SER A 18 6.66 22.75 -32.25
C SER A 18 7.10 21.34 -32.66
N LEU A 19 7.83 21.21 -33.77
CA LEU A 19 8.38 19.93 -34.23
C LEU A 19 9.37 19.36 -33.21
N LYS A 20 10.30 20.19 -32.71
CA LYS A 20 11.25 19.77 -31.68
C LYS A 20 10.57 19.34 -30.37
N ALA A 21 9.48 20.00 -29.99
CA ALA A 21 8.71 19.61 -28.82
C ALA A 21 8.07 18.22 -29.01
N VAL A 22 7.45 17.98 -30.17
CA VAL A 22 6.86 16.67 -30.50
C VAL A 22 7.93 15.56 -30.56
N GLU A 23 9.09 15.83 -31.16
CA GLU A 23 10.21 14.90 -31.18
C GLU A 23 10.71 14.56 -29.77
N GLN A 24 10.78 15.55 -28.88
CA GLN A 24 11.15 15.33 -27.49
C GLN A 24 10.13 14.46 -26.76
N ASP A 25 8.84 14.66 -27.02
CA ASP A 25 7.78 13.85 -26.42
C ASP A 25 7.79 12.41 -26.96
N PHE A 26 8.09 12.21 -28.25
CA PHE A 26 8.27 10.87 -28.81
C PHE A 26 9.44 10.13 -28.13
N ARG A 27 10.56 10.82 -27.88
CA ARG A 27 11.69 10.23 -27.14
C ARG A 27 11.33 9.82 -25.72
N LYS A 28 10.47 10.58 -25.04
CA LYS A 28 9.94 10.21 -23.71
C LYS A 28 9.02 9.01 -23.79
N MET A 29 8.18 8.93 -24.82
CA MET A 29 7.29 7.78 -25.03
C MET A 29 8.09 6.50 -25.28
N ASP A 30 9.13 6.57 -26.12
CA ASP A 30 10.03 5.44 -26.39
C ASP A 30 10.75 4.94 -25.13
N SER A 31 11.24 5.85 -24.28
CA SER A 31 11.89 5.45 -23.04
C SER A 31 10.90 4.83 -22.05
N TYR A 32 9.67 5.36 -21.98
CA TYR A 32 8.59 4.80 -21.17
C TYR A 32 8.22 3.38 -21.64
N VAL A 33 7.97 3.19 -22.94
CA VAL A 33 7.64 1.86 -23.51
C VAL A 33 8.74 0.84 -23.22
N LYS A 34 10.01 1.21 -23.34
CA LYS A 34 11.13 0.33 -22.98
C LYS A 34 11.10 -0.07 -21.51
N SER A 35 10.91 0.91 -20.61
CA SER A 35 10.83 0.64 -19.17
C SER A 35 9.65 -0.25 -18.79
N GLU A 36 8.50 -0.05 -19.44
CA GLU A 36 7.29 -0.85 -19.23
C GLU A 36 7.50 -2.28 -19.73
N MET A 37 8.17 -2.46 -20.88
CA MET A 37 8.50 -3.79 -21.42
C MET A 37 9.43 -4.57 -20.47
N GLU A 38 10.43 -3.90 -19.88
CA GLU A 38 11.29 -4.52 -18.87
C GLU A 38 10.53 -4.88 -17.59
N ALA A 39 9.63 -4.02 -17.13
CA ALA A 39 8.78 -4.29 -15.97
C ALA A 39 7.85 -5.49 -16.22
N LEU A 40 7.24 -5.58 -17.40
CA LEU A 40 6.40 -6.71 -17.81
C LEU A 40 7.19 -8.01 -17.88
N SER A 41 8.44 -7.98 -18.36
CA SER A 41 9.31 -9.17 -18.37
C SER A 41 9.59 -9.68 -16.95
N LYS A 42 9.91 -8.77 -16.02
CA LYS A 42 10.12 -9.10 -14.60
C LYS A 42 8.85 -9.68 -13.97
N ALA A 43 7.68 -9.08 -14.25
CA ALA A 43 6.40 -9.57 -13.75
C ALA A 43 6.08 -10.99 -14.25
N LYS A 44 6.35 -11.28 -15.53
CA LYS A 44 6.19 -12.64 -16.10
C LYS A 44 7.10 -13.65 -15.41
N ALA A 45 8.37 -13.30 -15.15
CA ALA A 45 9.30 -14.17 -14.44
C ALA A 45 8.82 -14.48 -13.01
N LEU A 46 8.31 -13.49 -12.29
CA LEU A 46 7.74 -13.69 -10.95
C LEU A 46 6.48 -14.56 -10.98
N SER A 47 5.61 -14.39 -11.97
CA SER A 47 4.41 -15.22 -12.14
C SER A 47 4.79 -16.70 -12.34
N GLU A 48 5.79 -16.98 -13.18
CA GLU A 48 6.27 -18.34 -13.41
C GLU A 48 6.86 -18.97 -12.13
N LEU A 49 7.68 -18.22 -11.39
CA LEU A 49 8.20 -18.69 -10.09
C LEU A 49 7.09 -18.96 -9.07
N THR A 50 6.05 -18.11 -9.05
CA THR A 50 4.89 -18.30 -8.18
C THR A 50 4.14 -19.57 -8.55
N ILE A 51 3.88 -19.81 -9.84
CA ILE A 51 3.24 -21.04 -10.33
C ILE A 51 4.05 -22.27 -9.91
N GLN A 52 5.37 -22.23 -10.02
CA GLN A 52 6.24 -23.33 -9.61
C GLN A 52 6.18 -23.59 -8.09
N GLN A 53 6.15 -22.54 -7.28
CA GLN A 53 6.01 -22.67 -5.82
C GLN A 53 4.65 -23.24 -5.44
N THR A 54 3.57 -22.76 -6.05
CA THR A 54 2.22 -23.30 -5.82
C THR A 54 2.15 -24.78 -6.18
N ARG A 55 2.74 -25.20 -7.31
CA ARG A 55 2.79 -26.63 -7.70
C ARG A 55 3.53 -27.48 -6.66
N LYS A 56 4.64 -27.00 -6.12
CA LYS A 56 5.41 -27.71 -5.07
C LYS A 56 4.59 -27.87 -3.80
N ILE A 57 3.93 -26.80 -3.35
CA ILE A 57 3.08 -26.84 -2.16
C ILE A 57 1.89 -27.78 -2.38
N GLN A 58 1.27 -27.74 -3.56
CA GLN A 58 0.16 -28.63 -3.88
C GLN A 58 0.61 -30.10 -3.82
N ALA A 59 1.76 -30.45 -4.40
CA ALA A 59 2.31 -31.80 -4.30
C ALA A 59 2.58 -32.23 -2.84
N ILE A 60 3.04 -31.30 -1.97
CA ILE A 60 3.23 -31.59 -0.54
C ILE A 60 1.88 -31.86 0.13
N VAL A 61 0.86 -31.06 -0.17
CA VAL A 61 -0.50 -31.24 0.37
C VAL A 61 -1.08 -32.58 -0.08
N ASP A 62 -0.94 -32.92 -1.36
CA ASP A 62 -1.47 -34.16 -1.93
C ASP A 62 -0.78 -35.41 -1.37
N HIS A 63 0.48 -35.29 -0.93
CA HIS A 63 1.26 -36.36 -0.31
C HIS A 63 1.41 -36.21 1.20
N PHE A 64 0.58 -35.38 1.84
CA PHE A 64 0.67 -35.15 3.27
C PHE A 64 0.11 -36.36 4.04
N PRO A 65 0.93 -37.11 4.80
CA PRO A 65 0.47 -38.30 5.50
C PRO A 65 -0.46 -37.92 6.66
N SER A 66 -1.63 -38.57 6.74
CA SER A 66 -2.68 -38.30 7.73
C SER A 66 -2.34 -38.72 9.17
N THR A 67 -1.12 -39.18 9.45
CA THR A 67 -0.70 -39.74 10.75
C THR A 67 0.39 -38.91 11.43
N LEU A 68 0.31 -37.58 11.38
CA LEU A 68 1.06 -36.74 12.29
C LEU A 68 0.30 -36.66 13.62
N PRO A 69 0.91 -37.00 14.76
CA PRO A 69 0.28 -36.81 16.06
C PRO A 69 -0.15 -35.35 16.18
N ALA A 70 -1.42 -35.13 16.52
CA ALA A 70 -1.92 -33.81 16.86
C ALA A 70 -0.96 -33.20 17.89
N ALA A 71 -0.23 -32.16 17.47
CA ALA A 71 0.69 -31.47 18.34
C ALA A 71 -0.11 -30.88 19.50
N ALA A 72 0.02 -31.50 20.67
CA ALA A 72 -0.26 -30.85 21.93
C ALA A 72 0.47 -29.48 21.94
N PRO A 73 -0.10 -28.44 22.58
CA PRO A 73 0.47 -27.11 22.56
C PRO A 73 1.79 -27.14 23.35
N SER A 74 2.91 -27.20 22.63
CA SER A 74 4.25 -27.12 23.20
C SER A 74 4.87 -25.78 22.83
N ASP A 75 4.90 -24.90 23.81
CA ASP A 75 5.77 -23.73 23.93
C ASP A 75 7.26 -24.14 23.84
N ALA A 76 7.74 -24.54 22.66
CA ALA A 76 9.15 -24.93 22.49
C ALA A 76 9.63 -24.95 21.02
N LEU A 77 9.54 -23.83 20.30
CA LEU A 77 10.38 -23.66 19.11
C LEU A 77 10.81 -22.21 18.89
N LYS A 78 11.49 -21.65 19.89
CA LYS A 78 12.52 -20.63 19.68
C LYS A 78 13.84 -21.38 19.73
N ASN A 79 14.67 -21.22 18.69
CA ASN A 79 15.97 -21.88 18.49
C ASN A 79 15.93 -23.30 17.93
N ARG A 80 15.84 -23.43 16.61
CA ARG A 80 16.61 -24.46 15.89
C ARG A 80 17.31 -23.84 14.70
N LEU A 81 18.56 -23.46 14.95
CA LEU A 81 19.60 -23.21 13.96
C LEU A 81 19.81 -24.52 13.19
N PHE A 82 19.70 -24.47 11.86
CA PHE A 82 19.97 -25.62 11.00
C PHE A 82 21.44 -26.05 11.15
N PRO A 83 21.74 -27.33 11.38
CA PRO A 83 23.10 -27.85 11.35
C PRO A 83 23.59 -27.95 9.89
N VAL A 84 24.74 -27.33 9.63
CA VAL A 84 25.52 -27.51 8.40
C VAL A 84 26.07 -28.95 8.38
N PRO A 85 26.00 -29.70 7.26
CA PRO A 85 26.77 -30.93 7.10
C PRO A 85 28.17 -30.61 6.56
N GLU A 86 29.17 -30.98 7.34
CA GLU A 86 30.60 -30.92 7.03
C GLU A 86 31.03 -32.18 6.28
N LYS A 87 31.66 -32.00 5.09
CA LYS A 87 32.94 -32.60 4.66
C LYS A 87 33.08 -32.59 3.12
N ALA A 88 34.07 -31.86 2.59
CA ALA A 88 35.28 -32.44 1.99
C ALA A 88 36.12 -31.39 1.23
N ALA A 89 37.42 -31.43 1.52
CA ALA A 89 38.58 -31.12 0.67
C ALA A 89 38.90 -29.66 0.28
N ALA A 90 39.90 -29.13 1.01
CA ALA A 90 41.12 -28.47 0.53
C ALA A 90 41.03 -27.52 -0.67
N HIS A 91 41.38 -26.23 -0.46
CA HIS A 91 42.58 -25.62 -1.05
C HIS A 91 42.84 -24.24 -0.39
N THR A 92 44.04 -24.11 0.15
CA THR A 92 44.62 -22.96 0.84
C THR A 92 45.05 -21.89 -0.17
N SER A 93 44.68 -20.62 0.00
CA SER A 93 45.63 -19.48 -0.15
C SER A 93 45.07 -18.14 0.39
N ASN A 94 45.88 -17.53 1.25
CA ASN A 94 46.18 -16.09 1.39
C ASN A 94 45.18 -15.12 2.05
N ILE A 95 45.42 -14.98 3.35
CA ILE A 95 45.37 -13.81 4.27
C ILE A 95 45.50 -12.43 3.59
N LEU A 96 44.67 -11.46 4.01
CA LEU A 96 45.09 -10.21 4.69
C LEU A 96 43.89 -9.57 5.46
N PRO A 97 44.11 -8.96 6.65
CA PRO A 97 43.07 -8.63 7.61
C PRO A 97 42.61 -7.16 7.48
N VAL A 98 41.31 -6.91 7.53
CA VAL A 98 40.78 -5.56 7.77
C VAL A 98 39.70 -5.65 8.84
N GLN A 99 40.06 -5.18 10.04
CA GLN A 99 39.10 -4.74 11.06
C GLN A 99 38.17 -3.72 10.42
N THR A 100 36.86 -3.79 10.67
CA THR A 100 36.04 -2.66 11.13
C THR A 100 34.57 -3.10 11.22
N GLN A 101 34.14 -3.24 12.48
CA GLN A 101 32.84 -2.81 13.02
C GLN A 101 31.55 -3.44 12.45
N ASN A 102 30.89 -4.16 13.34
CA ASN A 102 29.47 -4.53 13.32
C ASN A 102 28.56 -3.42 12.75
N PRO A 103 27.73 -3.72 11.74
CA PRO A 103 26.48 -3.03 11.54
C PRO A 103 25.36 -3.87 12.14
N LYS A 104 24.95 -3.40 13.31
CA LYS A 104 23.61 -3.49 13.90
C LYS A 104 22.54 -3.81 12.85
N VAL A 105 21.93 -5.00 12.96
CA VAL A 105 20.74 -5.40 12.22
C VAL A 105 19.65 -4.36 12.45
N GLU A 106 19.49 -3.45 11.49
CA GLU A 106 18.30 -2.62 11.38
C GLU A 106 17.15 -3.55 11.07
N LYS A 107 16.30 -3.80 12.08
CA LYS A 107 15.00 -4.41 11.88
C LYS A 107 14.29 -3.59 10.81
N GLU A 108 14.12 -4.19 9.64
CA GLU A 108 13.30 -3.71 8.54
C GLU A 108 11.98 -3.18 9.10
N LYS A 109 11.87 -1.85 9.23
CA LYS A 109 10.58 -1.21 9.35
C LYS A 109 9.97 -1.38 7.97
N LYS A 110 9.18 -2.44 7.78
CA LYS A 110 8.17 -2.51 6.72
C LYS A 110 7.48 -1.16 6.73
N GLY A 111 7.79 -0.32 5.76
CA GLY A 111 7.12 0.95 5.58
C GLY A 111 5.64 0.62 5.53
N LYS A 112 4.89 1.11 6.52
CA LYS A 112 3.44 1.11 6.42
C LYS A 112 3.17 1.96 5.18
N GLY A 113 2.86 1.29 4.06
CA GLY A 113 2.70 1.92 2.75
C GLY A 113 1.60 2.97 2.80
N LEU A 114 1.38 3.71 1.71
CA LEU A 114 0.27 4.65 1.66
C LEU A 114 -1.08 3.94 1.94
N PRO A 115 -2.05 4.61 2.58
CA PRO A 115 -3.37 4.02 2.78
C PRO A 115 -3.99 3.58 1.44
N PRO A 116 -4.62 2.39 1.38
CA PRO A 116 -5.19 1.88 0.14
C PRO A 116 -6.38 2.76 -0.29
N ARG A 117 -6.36 3.21 -1.55
CA ARG A 117 -7.43 3.98 -2.20
C ARG A 117 -8.10 3.11 -3.28
N LYS A 118 -8.92 2.16 -2.84
CA LYS A 118 -9.67 1.28 -3.75
C LYS A 118 -10.95 1.98 -4.21
N TYR A 119 -10.83 2.81 -5.24
CA TYR A 119 -11.98 3.49 -5.85
C TYR A 119 -13.05 2.50 -6.33
N VAL A 120 -14.26 3.01 -6.42
CA VAL A 120 -15.44 2.29 -6.91
C VAL A 120 -15.58 2.59 -8.40
N SER A 121 -15.78 1.55 -9.21
CA SER A 121 -16.09 1.71 -10.64
C SER A 121 -17.58 2.01 -10.87
N ASP A 122 -17.92 2.52 -12.06
CA ASP A 122 -19.31 2.72 -12.46
C ASP A 122 -20.13 1.42 -12.39
N GLU A 123 -19.52 0.30 -12.76
CA GLU A 123 -20.16 -1.03 -12.73
C GLU A 123 -20.44 -1.49 -11.29
N GLU A 124 -19.44 -1.38 -10.41
CA GLU A 124 -19.59 -1.72 -8.98
C GLU A 124 -20.68 -0.84 -8.34
N PHE A 125 -20.69 0.46 -8.66
CA PHE A 125 -21.69 1.38 -8.15
C PHE A 125 -23.09 1.11 -8.72
N ALA A 126 -23.20 0.80 -10.01
CA ALA A 126 -24.46 0.47 -10.66
C ALA A 126 -25.07 -0.85 -10.15
N SER A 127 -24.23 -1.80 -9.73
CA SER A 127 -24.67 -3.07 -9.12
C SER A 127 -25.37 -2.89 -7.76
N LEU A 128 -25.16 -1.75 -7.09
CA LEU A 128 -25.81 -1.43 -5.82
C LEU A 128 -27.31 -1.20 -6.02
N SER A 129 -28.10 -1.67 -5.04
CA SER A 129 -29.53 -1.37 -5.00
C SER A 129 -29.79 0.15 -5.05
N SER A 130 -30.86 0.56 -5.73
CA SER A 130 -31.27 1.97 -5.81
C SER A 130 -31.45 2.60 -4.43
N TYR A 131 -31.93 1.80 -3.46
CA TYR A 131 -32.06 2.19 -2.06
C TYR A 131 -30.71 2.57 -1.42
N MET A 132 -29.64 1.78 -1.65
CA MET A 132 -28.32 2.09 -1.10
C MET A 132 -27.69 3.33 -1.74
N ARG A 133 -27.85 3.49 -3.06
CA ARG A 133 -27.35 4.67 -3.77
C ARG A 133 -28.08 5.94 -3.33
N GLY A 134 -29.39 5.87 -3.12
CA GLY A 134 -30.20 7.03 -2.75
C GLY A 134 -29.98 8.19 -3.71
N ARG A 135 -29.51 9.33 -3.18
CA ARG A 135 -29.12 10.53 -3.96
C ARG A 135 -27.61 10.75 -4.01
N ILE A 136 -26.82 9.72 -3.68
CA ILE A 136 -25.36 9.76 -3.68
C ILE A 136 -24.87 9.50 -5.11
N THR A 137 -23.88 10.27 -5.55
CA THR A 137 -23.21 10.09 -6.84
C THR A 137 -21.91 9.32 -6.65
N LEU A 138 -21.42 8.66 -7.71
CA LEU A 138 -20.15 7.94 -7.68
C LEU A 138 -18.99 8.84 -7.21
N ASP A 139 -18.93 10.07 -7.73
CA ASP A 139 -17.90 11.04 -7.37
C ASP A 139 -17.84 11.29 -5.88
N LYS A 140 -19.00 11.40 -5.21
CA LYS A 140 -19.05 11.60 -3.75
C LYS A 140 -18.53 10.39 -2.99
N VAL A 141 -18.75 9.19 -3.48
CA VAL A 141 -18.21 7.96 -2.87
C VAL A 141 -16.70 7.93 -3.04
N ASN A 142 -16.18 8.19 -4.24
CA ASN A 142 -14.75 8.18 -4.51
C ASN A 142 -14.00 9.30 -3.79
N SER A 143 -14.55 10.52 -3.74
CA SER A 143 -13.98 11.61 -2.93
C SER A 143 -14.02 11.31 -1.43
N ALA A 144 -15.03 10.59 -0.93
CA ALA A 144 -15.03 10.14 0.47
C ALA A 144 -13.92 9.12 0.75
N ILE A 145 -13.59 8.23 -0.21
CA ILE A 145 -12.45 7.31 -0.09
C ILE A 145 -11.13 8.09 0.05
N ASP A 146 -10.98 9.21 -0.67
CA ASP A 146 -9.82 10.09 -0.51
C ASP A 146 -9.74 10.73 0.87
N GLU A 147 -10.86 11.26 1.38
CA GLU A 147 -10.93 11.80 2.74
C GLU A 147 -10.55 10.72 3.78
N MET A 148 -11.09 9.51 3.63
CA MET A 148 -10.79 8.38 4.52
C MET A 148 -9.31 8.00 4.51
N ALA A 149 -8.70 7.95 3.33
CA ALA A 149 -7.26 7.74 3.19
C ALA A 149 -6.47 8.86 3.88
N GLY A 150 -6.90 10.12 3.74
CA GLY A 150 -6.30 11.27 4.42
C GLY A 150 -6.35 11.17 5.95
N PHE A 151 -7.50 10.79 6.53
CA PHE A 151 -7.60 10.58 7.99
C PHE A 151 -6.69 9.46 8.46
N ALA A 152 -6.65 8.34 7.72
CA ALA A 152 -5.80 7.21 8.09
C ALA A 152 -4.30 7.53 7.95
N GLU A 153 -3.91 8.35 6.96
CA GLU A 153 -2.54 8.83 6.80
C GLU A 153 -2.14 9.76 7.95
N ASN A 154 -3.03 10.68 8.33
CA ASN A 154 -2.78 11.59 9.45
C ASN A 154 -2.58 10.81 10.76
N ASN A 155 -3.42 9.82 11.04
CA ASN A 155 -3.27 8.97 12.22
C ASN A 155 -1.99 8.14 12.17
N LEU A 156 -1.63 7.62 11.00
CA LEU A 156 -0.36 6.93 10.82
C LEU A 156 0.83 7.84 11.13
N ARG A 157 0.82 9.07 10.61
CA ARG A 157 1.86 10.08 10.85
C ARG A 157 1.95 10.41 12.35
N LEU A 158 0.82 10.57 13.03
CA LEU A 158 0.75 10.80 14.47
C LEU A 158 1.35 9.64 15.28
N ILE A 159 1.04 8.39 14.92
CA ILE A 159 1.60 7.20 15.58
C ILE A 159 3.10 7.07 15.35
N GLN A 160 3.61 7.51 14.19
CA GLN A 160 5.03 7.48 13.86
C GLN A 160 5.81 8.67 14.43
N ALA A 161 5.13 9.76 14.80
CA ALA A 161 5.76 10.98 15.28
C ALA A 161 6.51 10.75 16.61
N PRO A 162 7.72 11.31 16.78
CA PRO A 162 8.43 11.26 18.05
C PRO A 162 7.69 12.05 19.15
N ARG A 163 7.53 11.45 20.35
CA ARG A 163 6.87 12.08 21.51
C ARG A 163 7.38 13.48 21.86
N LYS A 164 8.66 13.75 21.61
CA LYS A 164 9.32 15.05 21.89
C LYS A 164 8.75 16.23 21.08
N LYS A 165 7.98 15.96 20.02
CA LYS A 165 7.44 16.98 19.11
C LYS A 165 5.93 17.19 19.28
N LEU A 166 5.30 16.55 20.25
CA LEU A 166 3.85 16.56 20.45
C LEU A 166 3.53 17.37 21.71
N GLY A 167 2.51 18.23 21.65
CA GLY A 167 1.93 18.86 22.84
C GLY A 167 1.14 17.84 23.67
N ASP A 168 0.86 18.14 24.93
CA ASP A 168 0.29 17.18 25.90
C ASP A 168 -1.05 16.59 25.42
N ASP A 169 -1.97 17.41 24.89
CA ASP A 169 -3.26 16.95 24.34
C ASP A 169 -3.09 15.98 23.15
N ILE A 170 -2.08 16.23 22.32
CA ILE A 170 -1.77 15.39 21.15
C ILE A 170 -1.09 14.10 21.60
N LEU A 171 -0.29 14.16 22.66
CA LEU A 171 0.39 13.00 23.22
C LEU A 171 -0.61 11.98 23.76
N GLU A 172 -1.64 12.43 24.50
CA GLU A 172 -2.73 11.56 24.96
C GLU A 172 -3.43 10.85 23.80
N LYS A 173 -3.82 11.62 22.76
CA LYS A 173 -4.42 11.05 21.54
C LYS A 173 -3.51 10.03 20.86
N VAL A 174 -2.19 10.29 20.79
CA VAL A 174 -1.23 9.37 20.16
C VAL A 174 -1.05 8.08 20.96
N LEU A 175 -1.11 8.14 22.29
CA LEU A 175 -1.09 6.95 23.13
C LEU A 175 -2.33 6.09 22.87
N GLU A 176 -3.52 6.69 22.86
CA GLU A 176 -4.77 6.01 22.54
C GLU A 176 -4.74 5.35 21.15
N LEU A 177 -4.28 6.09 20.13
CA LEU A 177 -4.12 5.56 18.78
C LEU A 177 -3.14 4.38 18.71
N ARG A 178 -2.07 4.40 19.52
CA ARG A 178 -1.11 3.30 19.59
C ARG A 178 -1.70 2.04 20.22
N ASP A 179 -2.50 2.20 21.26
CA ASP A 179 -3.21 1.10 21.92
C ASP A 179 -4.23 0.47 20.97
N ILE A 180 -5.00 1.30 20.26
CA ILE A 180 -5.94 0.86 19.21
C ILE A 180 -5.21 0.13 18.07
N ALA A 181 -4.05 0.64 17.63
CA ALA A 181 -3.24 0.00 16.59
C ALA A 181 -2.67 -1.37 17.01
N GLY A 182 -2.62 -1.66 18.31
CA GLY A 182 -2.21 -2.95 18.87
C GLY A 182 -3.31 -4.02 18.83
N ALA A 183 -4.57 -3.63 18.68
CA ALA A 183 -5.69 -4.55 18.62
C ALA A 183 -5.62 -5.46 17.39
N GLU A 184 -5.88 -6.75 17.58
CA GLU A 184 -5.71 -7.78 16.54
C GLU A 184 -6.50 -7.49 15.26
N THR A 185 -7.69 -6.91 15.37
CA THR A 185 -8.59 -6.58 14.24
C THR A 185 -8.04 -5.51 13.30
N ILE A 186 -7.17 -4.62 13.82
CA ILE A 186 -6.65 -3.42 13.13
C ILE A 186 -5.13 -3.48 12.96
N LYS A 187 -4.48 -4.42 13.62
CA LYS A 187 -3.02 -4.60 13.57
C LYS A 187 -2.54 -4.68 12.11
N GLY A 188 -1.68 -3.73 11.74
CA GLY A 188 -1.09 -3.65 10.40
C GLY A 188 -1.97 -2.99 9.33
N LYS A 189 -3.17 -2.52 9.67
CA LYS A 189 -4.07 -1.80 8.75
C LYS A 189 -3.99 -0.29 8.95
N HIS A 190 -4.41 0.46 7.92
CA HIS A 190 -4.66 1.89 8.01
C HIS A 190 -6.03 2.11 8.60
N PHE A 191 -6.15 2.99 9.60
CA PHE A 191 -7.42 3.19 10.28
C PHE A 191 -7.61 4.64 10.71
N PHE A 192 -8.88 5.00 10.89
CA PHE A 192 -9.28 6.28 11.46
C PHE A 192 -10.43 6.08 12.44
N LEU A 193 -10.57 7.03 13.35
CA LEU A 193 -11.60 7.02 14.38
C LEU A 193 -12.85 7.74 13.89
N GLU A 194 -14.01 7.41 14.47
CA GLU A 194 -15.22 8.22 14.29
C GLU A 194 -15.01 9.70 14.64
N SER A 195 -14.17 10.00 15.65
CA SER A 195 -13.85 11.37 16.07
C SER A 195 -13.01 12.15 15.04
N ASP A 196 -12.34 11.45 14.12
CA ASP A 196 -11.54 12.05 13.04
C ASP A 196 -12.41 12.45 11.84
N MET A 197 -13.66 11.95 11.75
CA MET A 197 -14.59 12.17 10.64
C MET A 197 -15.20 13.58 10.68
N ARG A 198 -14.37 14.57 10.37
CA ARG A 198 -14.71 16.00 10.34
C ARG A 198 -14.61 16.58 8.92
N GLY A 199 -14.66 15.71 7.91
CA GLY A 199 -14.58 16.09 6.51
C GLY A 199 -15.91 16.63 5.95
N PRO A 200 -15.88 17.31 4.80
CA PRO A 200 -17.09 17.83 4.17
C PRO A 200 -18.01 16.71 3.67
N LEU A 201 -17.47 15.59 3.17
CA LEU A 201 -18.24 14.43 2.72
C LEU A 201 -18.39 13.39 3.83
N LEU A 202 -17.31 13.15 4.58
CA LEU A 202 -17.26 12.09 5.57
C LEU A 202 -17.44 12.64 6.99
N LYS A 203 -18.71 12.79 7.38
CA LYS A 203 -19.18 13.19 8.72
C LYS A 203 -20.31 12.27 9.20
N MET A 204 -20.63 12.31 10.49
CA MET A 204 -21.69 11.46 11.09
C MET A 204 -23.13 11.93 10.82
N ASP A 205 -23.37 12.56 9.67
CA ASP A 205 -24.70 12.95 9.21
C ASP A 205 -25.37 11.84 8.39
N THR A 206 -26.59 12.09 7.92
CA THR A 206 -27.34 11.14 7.10
C THR A 206 -26.58 10.75 5.82
N THR A 207 -25.93 11.72 5.18
CA THR A 207 -25.19 11.50 3.93
C THR A 207 -23.94 10.66 4.17
N GLY A 208 -23.10 11.01 5.15
CA GLY A 208 -21.88 10.27 5.46
C GLY A 208 -22.17 8.87 5.98
N LYS A 209 -23.25 8.67 6.74
CA LYS A 209 -23.71 7.32 7.13
C LYS A 209 -24.10 6.47 5.91
N ALA A 210 -24.80 7.06 4.94
CA ALA A 210 -25.16 6.37 3.70
C ALA A 210 -23.91 6.04 2.85
N ILE A 211 -22.96 6.97 2.75
CA ILE A 211 -21.66 6.73 2.09
C ILE A 211 -20.88 5.59 2.78
N LEU A 212 -20.76 5.61 4.11
CA LEU A 212 -20.13 4.52 4.87
C LEU A 212 -20.81 3.18 4.64
N THR A 213 -22.14 3.17 4.53
CA THR A 213 -22.91 1.96 4.26
C THR A 213 -22.56 1.38 2.89
N ILE A 214 -22.44 2.22 1.86
CA ILE A 214 -22.00 1.82 0.52
C ILE A 214 -20.57 1.26 0.57
N ILE A 215 -19.63 2.02 1.14
CA ILE A 215 -18.20 1.66 1.18
C ILE A 215 -17.98 0.36 1.96
N ARG A 216 -18.73 0.15 3.04
CA ARG A 216 -18.73 -1.11 3.81
C ARG A 216 -19.30 -2.27 3.00
N HIS A 217 -20.40 -2.06 2.27
CA HIS A 217 -21.01 -3.10 1.43
C HIS A 217 -20.06 -3.56 0.31
N LEU A 218 -19.31 -2.63 -0.28
CA LEU A 218 -18.28 -2.91 -1.28
C LEU A 218 -16.98 -3.50 -0.69
N GLY A 219 -16.96 -3.79 0.61
CA GLY A 219 -15.83 -4.43 1.28
C GLY A 219 -14.55 -3.59 1.31
N ARG A 220 -14.66 -2.25 1.26
CA ARG A 220 -13.49 -1.36 1.31
C ARG A 220 -13.06 -1.01 2.74
N VAL A 221 -13.97 -1.17 3.71
CA VAL A 221 -13.76 -0.78 5.11
C VAL A 221 -14.30 -1.85 6.05
N LEU A 222 -13.56 -2.08 7.12
CA LEU A 222 -14.00 -2.80 8.31
C LEU A 222 -14.35 -1.82 9.41
N GLU A 223 -15.54 -1.96 10.00
CA GLU A 223 -15.93 -1.26 11.22
C GLU A 223 -15.67 -2.16 12.43
N ALA A 224 -14.96 -1.65 13.43
CA ALA A 224 -14.71 -2.35 14.69
C ALA A 224 -14.92 -1.40 15.88
N ARG A 225 -15.29 -1.96 17.02
CA ARG A 225 -15.38 -1.24 18.29
C ARG A 225 -14.25 -1.71 19.19
N ILE A 226 -13.39 -0.79 19.60
CA ILE A 226 -12.26 -1.07 20.51
C ILE A 226 -12.46 -0.18 21.73
N GLY A 227 -12.81 -0.79 22.86
CA GLY A 227 -13.21 -0.07 24.07
C GLY A 227 -14.41 0.85 23.80
N LYS A 228 -14.23 2.15 24.07
CA LYS A 228 -15.27 3.18 23.83
C LYS A 228 -15.24 3.74 22.40
N GLN A 229 -14.19 3.44 21.65
CA GLN A 229 -13.94 4.06 20.36
C GLN A 229 -14.47 3.20 19.21
N ARG A 230 -15.18 3.84 18.27
CA ARG A 230 -15.50 3.25 16.97
C ARG A 230 -14.37 3.56 15.99
N VAL A 231 -13.91 2.52 15.33
CA VAL A 231 -12.73 2.53 14.47
C VAL A 231 -13.08 1.95 13.10
N PHE A 232 -12.62 2.61 12.06
CA PHE A 232 -12.77 2.19 10.68
C PHE A 232 -11.40 1.86 10.11
N ALA A 233 -11.20 0.62 9.67
CA ALA A 233 -9.96 0.15 9.06
C ALA A 233 -10.13 -0.03 7.55
N LEU A 234 -9.24 0.55 6.76
CA LEU A 234 -9.20 0.42 5.31
C LEU A 234 -8.68 -0.98 4.93
N LEU A 235 -9.37 -1.62 3.99
CA LEU A 235 -9.04 -2.95 3.50
C LEU A 235 -8.22 -2.86 2.20
N SER A 236 -7.04 -3.48 2.22
CA SER A 236 -6.13 -3.59 1.08
C SER A 236 -6.51 -4.68 0.11
#